data_AF-H2MHZ6-F1
#
_entry.id   AF-H2MHZ6-F1
#
_cell.length_a   1.000
_cell.length_b   1.000
_cell.length_c   1.000
_cell.angle_alpha   90.00
_cell.angle_beta   90.00
_cell.angle_gamma   90.00
#
_symmetry.space_group_name_H-M   'P 1'
#
loop_
_entity.id
_entity.type
_entity.pdbx_description
1 polymer ?
#
loop_
_entity_poly.entity_id
_entity_poly.type
_entity_poly.pdbx_seq_one_letter_code
_entity_poly.pdbx_strand_id
1 'polypeptide(L)'
;MQLAMRKLACLALFAGVLLVLSSATVKSCCTKLSIANISAPIIGYRIQKKNLPCIRAVVFETTEGEICSHWKQDWVYEKIMELEKIRKEKMTDSKTKPSTP
;
A
#
# COMPACT_ATOMS: atom_id res chain seq x y z
N MET A 1 14.22 6.06 -45.94
CA MET A 1 14.30 6.71 -44.60
C MET A 1 12.94 6.95 -43.95
N GLN A 2 11.93 7.44 -44.67
CA GLN A 2 10.55 7.69 -44.16
C GLN A 2 9.90 6.50 -43.44
N LEU A 3 10.04 5.28 -43.98
CA LEU A 3 9.43 4.07 -43.43
C LEU A 3 10.03 3.69 -42.06
N ALA A 4 11.35 3.84 -41.90
CA ALA A 4 12.06 3.55 -40.66
C ALA A 4 11.70 4.55 -39.56
N MET A 5 11.61 5.84 -39.90
CA MET A 5 11.18 6.90 -38.97
C MET A 5 9.75 6.68 -38.47
N ARG A 6 8.84 6.26 -39.37
CA ARG A 6 7.44 5.97 -39.02
C ARG A 6 7.32 4.75 -38.10
N LYS A 7 8.13 3.70 -38.32
CA LYS A 7 8.19 2.53 -37.44
C LYS A 7 8.73 2.88 -36.06
N LEU A 8 9.77 3.71 -35.99
CA LEU A 8 10.38 4.13 -34.73
C LEU A 8 9.42 5.03 -33.91
N ALA A 9 8.71 5.94 -34.58
CA ALA A 9 7.68 6.76 -33.95
C ALA A 9 6.51 5.92 -33.42
N CYS A 10 6.03 4.93 -34.19
CA CYS A 10 5.01 4.00 -33.70
C CYS A 10 5.49 3.18 -32.50
N LEU A 11 6.73 2.67 -32.54
CA LEU A 11 7.29 1.87 -31.45
C LEU A 11 7.43 2.71 -30.17
N ALA A 12 7.88 3.96 -30.28
CA ALA A 12 7.98 4.89 -29.16
C ALA A 12 6.61 5.25 -28.58
N LEU A 13 5.59 5.45 -29.42
CA LEU A 13 4.21 5.67 -28.97
C LEU A 13 3.65 4.44 -28.24
N PHE A 14 3.82 3.24 -28.79
CA PHE A 14 3.39 2.01 -28.13
C PHE A 14 4.11 1.76 -26.81
N ALA A 15 5.44 1.96 -26.76
CA ALA A 15 6.22 1.85 -25.54
C ALA A 15 5.80 2.89 -24.49
N GLY A 16 5.52 4.13 -24.89
CA GLY A 16 5.01 5.18 -24.01
C GLY A 16 3.64 4.84 -23.42
N VAL A 17 2.71 4.29 -24.22
CA VAL A 17 1.40 3.85 -23.75
C VAL A 17 1.52 2.69 -22.75
N LEU A 18 2.42 1.73 -22.99
CA LEU A 18 2.67 0.61 -22.08
C LEU A 18 3.26 1.07 -20.74
N LEU A 19 4.13 2.09 -20.74
CA LEU A 19 4.68 2.68 -19.52
C LEU A 19 3.65 3.47 -18.70
N VAL A 20 2.63 4.06 -19.33
CA VAL A 20 1.56 4.78 -18.63
C VAL A 20 0.55 3.81 -17.98
N LEU A 21 0.29 2.66 -18.61
CA LEU A 21 -0.66 1.65 -18.11
C LEU A 21 -0.14 0.89 -16.87
N SER A 22 1.16 0.83 -16.63
CA SER A 22 1.73 0.21 -15.43
C SER A 22 1.57 1.06 -14.16
N SER A 23 1.12 2.32 -14.29
CA SER A 23 0.77 3.21 -13.18
C SER A 23 -0.69 3.06 -12.72
N ALA A 24 -1.30 1.88 -12.92
CA ALA A 24 -2.63 1.56 -12.42
C ALA A 24 -2.62 1.29 -10.90
N THR A 25 -2.15 2.24 -10.10
CA THR A 25 -2.38 2.26 -8.66
C THR A 25 -3.64 3.06 -8.38
N VAL A 26 -4.77 2.37 -8.18
CA VAL A 26 -5.76 2.66 -7.12
C VAL A 26 -6.90 1.66 -7.21
N LYS A 27 -6.74 0.48 -6.57
CA LYS A 27 -7.92 -0.18 -6.03
C LYS A 27 -8.40 0.73 -4.90
N SER A 28 -9.51 1.44 -5.09
CA SER A 28 -10.02 2.42 -4.13
C SER A 28 -10.33 1.83 -2.75
N CYS A 29 -10.46 0.50 -2.67
CA CYS A 29 -10.65 -0.25 -1.44
C CYS A 29 -10.43 -1.76 -1.62
N CYS A 30 -10.29 -2.49 -0.52
CA CYS A 30 -10.25 -3.95 -0.51
C CYS A 30 -11.60 -4.56 -0.89
N THR A 31 -11.60 -5.43 -1.90
CA THR A 31 -12.74 -6.27 -2.32
C THR A 31 -12.51 -7.77 -2.05
N LYS A 32 -11.26 -8.15 -1.75
CA LYS A 32 -10.84 -9.50 -1.35
C LYS A 32 -9.90 -9.40 -0.15
N LEU A 33 -9.85 -10.46 0.65
CA LEU A 33 -9.01 -10.54 1.85
C LEU A 33 -8.03 -11.70 1.73
N SER A 34 -6.81 -11.46 2.18
CA SER A 34 -5.84 -12.50 2.47
C SER A 34 -6.00 -12.98 3.91
N ILE A 35 -5.83 -14.29 4.10
CA ILE A 35 -5.68 -14.93 5.41
C ILE A 35 -4.21 -15.22 5.73
N ALA A 36 -3.32 -15.14 4.74
CA ALA A 36 -1.92 -15.45 4.89
C ALA A 36 -1.18 -14.38 5.69
N ASN A 37 -0.18 -14.82 6.45
CA ASN A 37 0.75 -13.93 7.13
C ASN A 37 1.53 -13.09 6.12
N ILE A 38 1.86 -11.87 6.51
CA ILE A 38 2.68 -10.95 5.72
C ILE A 38 4.14 -11.13 6.12
N SER A 39 4.98 -11.49 5.16
CA SER A 39 6.44 -11.56 5.34
C SER A 39 7.13 -10.22 5.12
N ALA A 40 6.52 -9.33 4.32
CA ALA A 40 7.07 -8.01 4.03
C ALA A 40 7.05 -7.10 5.27
N PRO A 41 8.02 -6.20 5.44
CA PRO A 41 8.01 -5.22 6.53
C PRO A 41 6.75 -4.34 6.50
N ILE A 42 5.98 -4.37 7.58
CA ILE A 42 4.76 -3.55 7.75
C ILE A 42 5.15 -2.23 8.39
N ILE A 43 4.87 -1.13 7.69
CA ILE A 43 5.19 0.24 8.13
C ILE A 43 3.98 0.96 8.73
N GLY A 44 2.78 0.47 8.46
CA GLY A 44 1.54 1.08 8.92
C GLY A 44 0.34 0.20 8.68
N TYR A 45 -0.81 0.66 9.16
CA TYR A 45 -2.09 0.01 8.90
C TYR A 45 -3.23 1.02 8.92
N ARG A 46 -4.33 0.65 8.27
CA ARG A 46 -5.62 1.33 8.41
C ARG A 46 -6.77 0.33 8.43
N ILE A 47 -7.84 0.70 9.12
CA ILE A 47 -9.07 -0.10 9.16
C ILE A 47 -10.02 0.40 8.08
N GLN A 48 -10.35 -0.47 7.14
CA GLN A 48 -11.35 -0.21 6.13
C GLN A 48 -12.74 -0.64 6.61
N LYS A 49 -13.67 0.32 6.66
CA LYS A 49 -15.08 0.03 6.93
C LYS A 49 -15.74 -0.60 5.70
N LYS A 50 -16.74 -1.46 5.95
CA LYS A 50 -17.54 -2.07 4.88
C LYS A 50 -18.39 -0.99 4.20
N ASN A 51 -18.26 -0.87 2.88
CA ASN A 51 -19.09 -0.04 2.03
C ASN A 51 -19.06 -0.62 0.61
N LEU A 52 -20.08 -1.39 0.22
CA LEU A 52 -20.02 -2.20 -1.00
C LEU A 52 -19.63 -1.35 -2.24
N PRO A 53 -18.70 -1.80 -3.09
CA PRO A 53 -18.10 -3.15 -3.14
C PRO A 53 -16.97 -3.40 -2.13
N CYS A 54 -16.59 -2.39 -1.34
CA CYS A 54 -15.55 -2.48 -0.32
C CYS A 54 -16.02 -3.35 0.86
N ILE A 55 -15.22 -4.36 1.19
CA ILE A 55 -15.47 -5.22 2.35
C ILE A 55 -14.69 -4.72 3.56
N ARG A 56 -15.09 -5.15 4.76
CA ARG A 56 -14.35 -4.82 5.99
C ARG A 56 -12.98 -5.49 5.94
N ALA A 57 -11.91 -4.71 6.08
CA ALA A 57 -10.53 -5.19 5.99
C ALA A 57 -9.62 -4.43 6.96
N VAL A 58 -8.53 -5.05 7.36
CA VAL A 58 -7.35 -4.33 7.83
C VAL A 58 -6.41 -4.22 6.64
N VAL A 59 -6.06 -3.00 6.25
CA VAL A 59 -5.09 -2.77 5.17
C VAL A 59 -3.76 -2.50 5.82
N PHE A 60 -2.80 -3.38 5.59
CA PHE A 60 -1.42 -3.17 6.00
C PHE A 60 -0.66 -2.46 4.88
N GLU A 61 0.04 -1.41 5.25
CA GLU A 61 0.98 -0.71 4.39
C GLU A 61 2.34 -1.36 4.60
N THR A 62 2.89 -1.94 3.53
CA THR A 62 4.22 -2.56 3.54
C THR A 62 5.15 -1.81 2.60
N THR A 63 6.44 -2.14 2.64
CA THR A 63 7.43 -1.61 1.69
C THR A 63 7.16 -2.02 0.24
N GLU A 64 6.39 -3.08 0.03
CA GLU A 64 6.06 -3.64 -1.29
C GLU A 64 4.67 -3.22 -1.78
N GLY A 65 3.85 -2.62 -0.90
CA GLY A 65 2.52 -2.12 -1.23
C GLY A 65 1.49 -2.43 -0.17
N GLU A 66 0.22 -2.30 -0.53
CA GLU A 66 -0.89 -2.49 0.38
C GLU A 66 -1.41 -3.93 0.34
N ILE A 67 -1.59 -4.53 1.52
CA ILE A 67 -2.14 -5.88 1.67
C ILE A 67 -3.44 -5.83 2.48
N CYS A 68 -4.51 -6.34 1.88
CA CYS A 68 -5.82 -6.48 2.50
C CYS A 68 -5.90 -7.76 3.33
N SER A 69 -5.90 -7.64 4.66
CA SER A 69 -5.95 -8.78 5.58
C SER A 69 -7.31 -8.93 6.25
N HIS A 70 -7.70 -10.18 6.48
CA HIS A 70 -8.95 -10.49 7.15
C HIS A 70 -8.86 -10.13 8.65
N TRP A 71 -9.69 -9.19 9.09
CA TRP A 71 -9.67 -8.62 10.45
C TRP A 71 -9.90 -9.62 11.61
N LYS A 72 -10.42 -10.82 11.33
CA LYS A 72 -10.62 -11.90 12.33
C LYS A 72 -9.41 -12.83 12.52
N GLN A 73 -8.31 -12.63 11.79
CA GLN A 73 -7.13 -13.48 11.98
C GLN A 73 -6.38 -13.02 13.23
N ASP A 74 -5.99 -13.94 14.10
CA ASP A 74 -5.34 -13.61 15.38
C ASP A 74 -4.06 -12.80 15.19
N TRP A 75 -3.23 -13.19 14.22
CA TRP A 75 -1.99 -12.50 13.87
C TRP A 75 -2.21 -11.03 13.45
N VAL A 76 -3.36 -10.71 12.84
CA VAL A 76 -3.69 -9.35 12.40
C VAL A 76 -3.89 -8.46 13.63
N TYR A 77 -4.56 -8.98 14.64
CA TYR A 77 -4.77 -8.27 15.90
C TYR A 77 -3.45 -8.05 16.63
N GLU A 78 -2.63 -9.09 16.77
CA GLU A 78 -1.30 -9.00 17.40
C GLU A 78 -0.42 -7.95 16.72
N LYS A 79 -0.40 -7.94 15.38
CA LYS A 79 0.39 -6.98 14.61
C LYS A 79 -0.09 -5.54 14.78
N ILE A 80 -1.40 -5.31 14.83
CA ILE A 80 -1.97 -3.98 15.12
C ILE A 80 -1.50 -3.48 16.49
N MET A 81 -1.56 -4.34 17.51
CA MET A 81 -1.16 -3.99 18.88
C MET A 81 0.32 -3.63 18.97
N GLU A 82 1.19 -4.36 18.26
CA GLU A 82 2.61 -4.05 18.13
C GLU A 82 2.84 -2.67 17.50
N LEU A 83 2.19 -2.39 16.37
CA LEU A 83 2.31 -1.11 15.67
C LEU A 83 1.84 0.07 16.52
N GLU A 84 0.75 -0.09 17.27
CA GLU A 84 0.25 0.94 18.19
C GLU A 84 1.21 1.22 19.36
N LYS A 85 1.87 0.18 19.88
CA LYS A 85 2.91 0.35 20.90
C LYS A 85 4.08 1.19 20.37
N ILE A 86 4.59 0.83 19.19
CA ILE A 86 5.68 1.57 18.51
C ILE A 86 5.27 3.02 18.25
N ARG A 87 4.02 3.26 17.81
CA ARG A 87 3.50 4.61 17.56
C ARG A 87 3.49 5.48 18.82
N LYS A 88 3.10 4.92 19.97
CA LYS A 88 3.10 5.61 21.27
C LYS A 88 4.51 5.96 21.72
N GLU A 89 5.44 5.02 21.60
CA GLU A 89 6.86 5.24 21.96
C GLU A 89 7.48 6.37 21.12
N LYS A 90 7.21 6.39 19.80
CA LYS A 90 7.67 7.47 18.91
C LYS A 90 7.08 8.84 19.28
N MET A 91 5.81 8.89 19.70
CA MET A 91 5.18 10.13 20.16
C MET A 91 5.80 10.63 21.47
N THR A 92 6.16 9.74 22.40
CA THR A 92 6.81 10.13 23.67
C THR A 92 8.22 10.66 23.47
N ASP A 93 8.98 10.10 22.54
CA ASP A 93 10.32 10.57 22.19
C ASP A 93 10.26 11.95 21.50
N SER A 94 9.33 12.12 20.56
CA SER A 94 9.12 13.39 19.86
C SER A 94 8.70 14.53 20.80
N LYS A 95 7.95 14.25 21.86
CA LYS A 95 7.53 15.25 22.86
C LYS A 95 8.66 15.64 23.83
N THR A 96 9.67 14.77 23.98
CA THR A 96 10.77 14.97 24.94
C THR A 96 11.95 15.71 24.32
N LYS A 97 12.01 15.83 22.98
CA LYS A 97 13.03 16.61 22.27
C LYS A 97 12.54 18.06 22.09
N PRO A 98 13.01 19.05 22.88
CA PRO A 98 12.63 20.44 22.67
C PRO A 98 13.16 20.88 21.30
N SER A 99 12.31 21.50 20.49
CA SER A 99 12.73 22.24 19.30
C SER A 99 13.54 23.46 19.77
N THR A 100 14.87 23.38 19.69
CA THR A 100 15.74 24.55 19.85
C THR A 100 15.64 25.42 18.60
N PRO A 101 15.37 26.74 18.71
CA PRO A 101 15.47 27.70 17.60
C PRO A 101 16.89 27.79 17.02
#